data_AF-A0A6A4LMT2-F1
#
_entry.id   AF-A0A6A4LMT2-F1
#
_cell.length_a   1.000
_cell.length_b   1.000
_cell.length_c   1.000
_cell.angle_alpha   90.00
_cell.angle_beta   90.00
_cell.angle_gamma   90.00
#
_symmetry.space_group_name_H-M   'P 1'
#
loop_
_entity.id
_entity.type
_entity.pdbx_description
1 polymer ?
#
loop_
_entity_poly.entity_id
_entity_poly.type
_entity_poly.pdbx_seq_one_letter_code
_entity_poly.pdbx_strand_id
1 'polypeptide(L)'
;MGQQVNPKDALSKPSSIGSSVIPIINKLQDIFAPINGGGELHSRVQLPQVAVVGSQSSGKSSVLEALVGRDFLPRGCDICTRRPLVLQLENRPAEEREWGEFRHLPGKRFYDFSQIRREIQDSREQDRKSNLGIPRHKDL
;
A
#
# COMPACT_ATOMS: atom_id res chain seq x y z
N MET A 1 -45.69 6.64 -11.51
CA MET A 1 -44.76 5.56 -11.93
C MET A 1 -43.41 5.83 -11.28
N GLY A 2 -43.22 5.36 -10.04
CA GLY A 2 -41.94 5.49 -9.33
C GLY A 2 -41.07 4.29 -9.67
N GLN A 3 -39.90 4.50 -10.27
CA GLN A 3 -38.92 3.44 -10.42
C GLN A 3 -38.42 3.05 -9.04
N GLN A 4 -38.72 1.81 -8.66
CA GLN A 4 -38.16 1.15 -7.49
C GLN A 4 -36.68 0.86 -7.79
N VAL A 5 -35.78 1.67 -7.25
CA VAL A 5 -34.34 1.42 -7.29
C VAL A 5 -34.03 0.18 -6.46
N ASN A 6 -33.41 -0.82 -7.08
CA ASN A 6 -33.04 -2.06 -6.41
C ASN A 6 -31.91 -1.80 -5.39
N PRO A 7 -32.02 -2.22 -4.12
CA PRO A 7 -31.00 -1.99 -3.10
C PRO A 7 -29.73 -2.84 -3.27
N LYS A 8 -29.54 -3.51 -4.42
CA LYS A 8 -28.39 -4.39 -4.71
C LYS A 8 -27.27 -3.70 -5.50
N ASP A 9 -27.50 -2.47 -5.98
CA ASP A 9 -26.50 -1.72 -6.77
C ASP A 9 -25.54 -0.89 -5.90
N ALA A 10 -25.68 -0.95 -4.57
CA ALA A 10 -24.86 -0.19 -3.62
C ALA A 10 -23.66 -1.00 -3.12
N LEU A 11 -22.68 -1.29 -3.98
CA LEU A 11 -21.23 -1.33 -3.69
C LEU A 11 -20.44 -1.85 -4.91
N SER A 12 -20.55 -1.21 -6.08
CA SER A 12 -19.56 -1.44 -7.13
C SER A 12 -18.25 -0.80 -6.68
N LYS A 13 -17.25 -1.61 -6.30
CA LYS A 13 -15.89 -1.09 -6.10
C LYS A 13 -15.48 -0.39 -7.40
N PRO A 14 -15.02 0.87 -7.36
CA PRO A 14 -14.62 1.57 -8.58
C PRO A 14 -13.56 0.74 -9.29
N SER A 15 -13.75 0.50 -10.58
CA SER A 15 -12.80 -0.21 -11.43
C SER A 15 -11.48 0.55 -11.44
N SER A 16 -10.52 0.08 -10.63
CA SER A 16 -9.19 0.66 -10.51
C SER A 16 -8.23 -0.11 -11.41
N ILE A 17 -7.09 0.47 -11.79
CA ILE A 17 -6.07 -0.28 -12.56
C ILE A 17 -5.59 -1.53 -11.80
N GLY A 18 -5.69 -1.51 -10.47
CA GLY A 18 -5.46 -2.67 -9.62
C GLY A 18 -6.33 -3.87 -9.97
N SER A 19 -7.58 -3.69 -10.36
CA SER A 19 -8.47 -4.82 -10.68
C SER A 19 -8.00 -5.62 -11.90
N SER A 20 -7.23 -5.02 -12.81
CA SER A 20 -6.63 -5.71 -13.96
C SER A 20 -5.26 -6.31 -13.65
N VAL A 21 -4.44 -5.61 -12.85
CA VAL A 21 -3.03 -5.99 -12.59
C VAL A 21 -2.89 -6.99 -11.44
N ILE A 22 -3.65 -6.82 -10.35
CA ILE A 22 -3.57 -7.67 -9.16
C ILE A 22 -3.88 -9.14 -9.50
N PRO A 23 -4.91 -9.49 -10.30
CA PRO A 23 -5.16 -10.88 -10.66
C PRO A 23 -4.00 -11.53 -11.43
N ILE A 24 -3.27 -10.76 -12.24
CA ILE A 24 -2.09 -11.25 -12.97
C ILE A 24 -0.96 -11.54 -11.98
N ILE A 25 -0.71 -10.62 -11.05
CA ILE A 25 0.29 -10.80 -9.99
C ILE A 25 -0.05 -12.01 -9.11
N ASN A 26 -1.32 -12.16 -8.70
CA ASN A 26 -1.76 -13.29 -7.89
C ASN A 26 -1.63 -14.62 -8.63
N LYS A 27 -2.00 -14.68 -9.92
CA LYS A 27 -1.79 -15.90 -10.73
C LYS A 27 -0.32 -16.29 -10.77
N LEU A 28 0.58 -15.33 -10.91
CA LEU A 28 2.01 -15.60 -10.84
C LEU A 28 2.41 -16.10 -9.44
N GLN A 29 1.89 -15.48 -8.36
CA GLN A 29 2.11 -15.95 -6.99
C GLN A 29 1.68 -17.41 -6.80
N ASP A 30 0.48 -17.78 -7.28
CA ASP A 30 -0.06 -19.12 -7.16
C ASP A 30 0.74 -20.15 -7.95
N ILE A 31 1.25 -19.78 -9.13
CA ILE A 31 2.13 -20.64 -9.95
C ILE A 31 3.47 -20.87 -9.24
N PHE A 32 4.01 -19.86 -8.56
CA PHE A 32 5.31 -19.95 -7.89
C PHE A 32 5.24 -20.49 -6.45
N ALA A 33 4.07 -20.51 -5.81
CA ALA A 33 3.89 -20.99 -4.44
C ALA A 33 4.27 -22.48 -4.25
N PRO A 34 3.87 -23.43 -5.11
CA PRO A 34 4.28 -24.84 -5.01
C PRO A 34 5.78 -25.06 -5.24
N ILE A 35 6.40 -24.26 -6.11
CA ILE A 35 7.83 -24.33 -6.42
C ILE A 35 8.68 -23.93 -5.19
N ASN A 36 8.14 -23.09 -4.31
CA ASN A 36 8.77 -22.69 -3.06
C ASN A 36 8.45 -23.61 -1.86
N GLY A 37 7.57 -24.63 -2.04
CA GLY A 37 6.97 -25.40 -0.95
C GLY A 37 7.38 -26.86 -0.82
N GLY A 38 8.21 -27.43 -1.72
CA GLY A 38 8.57 -28.85 -1.64
C GLY A 38 9.85 -29.25 -2.38
N GLY A 39 10.88 -29.58 -1.60
CA GLY A 39 12.02 -30.40 -2.04
C GLY A 39 13.29 -29.66 -2.47
N GLU A 40 14.35 -29.82 -1.67
CA GLU A 40 15.83 -29.61 -1.75
C GLU A 40 16.56 -29.01 -2.98
N LEU A 41 15.89 -28.46 -3.98
CA LEU A 41 16.51 -27.60 -4.99
C LEU A 41 15.51 -26.47 -5.28
N HIS A 42 15.70 -25.64 -6.31
CA HIS A 42 14.72 -24.62 -6.75
C HIS A 42 14.83 -23.26 -6.04
N SER A 43 15.81 -22.49 -6.52
CA SER A 43 15.70 -21.07 -6.88
C SER A 43 14.46 -20.36 -6.31
N ARG A 44 14.63 -19.64 -5.19
CA ARG A 44 13.63 -18.72 -4.61
C ARG A 44 12.99 -17.91 -5.74
N VAL A 45 11.76 -18.26 -6.14
CA VAL A 45 11.14 -17.50 -7.23
C VAL A 45 10.70 -16.18 -6.66
N GLN A 46 11.40 -15.12 -7.06
CA GLN A 46 11.08 -13.76 -6.68
C GLN A 46 9.84 -13.34 -7.46
N LEU A 47 8.80 -12.94 -6.74
CA LEU A 47 7.64 -12.33 -7.35
C LEU A 47 8.06 -11.06 -8.10
N PRO A 48 7.48 -10.77 -9.27
CA PRO A 48 7.77 -9.53 -9.98
C PRO A 48 7.41 -8.34 -9.10
N GLN A 49 8.42 -7.54 -8.75
CA GLN A 49 8.26 -6.30 -8.01
C GLN A 49 8.09 -5.16 -9.01
N VAL A 50 7.09 -4.30 -8.77
CA VAL A 50 6.88 -3.08 -9.57
C VAL A 50 7.43 -1.90 -8.79
N ALA A 51 8.35 -1.16 -9.40
CA ALA A 51 8.86 0.09 -8.86
C ALA A 51 8.27 1.28 -9.63
N VAL A 52 7.76 2.27 -8.91
CA VAL A 52 7.24 3.52 -9.49
C VAL A 52 8.31 4.60 -9.37
N VAL A 53 8.90 5.00 -10.50
CA VAL A 53 9.97 6.00 -10.60
C VAL A 53 9.55 7.17 -11.49
N GLY A 54 10.03 8.39 -11.18
CA GLY A 54 9.69 9.60 -11.93
C GLY A 54 9.97 10.89 -11.16
N SER A 55 10.01 12.01 -11.89
CA SER A 55 10.25 13.35 -11.34
C SER A 55 9.27 13.73 -10.24
N GLN A 56 9.63 14.68 -9.37
CA GLN A 56 8.70 15.20 -8.35
C GLN A 56 7.38 15.61 -9.00
N SER A 57 6.25 15.29 -8.35
CA SER A 57 4.91 15.61 -8.85
C SER A 57 4.46 14.89 -10.13
N SER A 58 5.22 13.92 -10.66
CA SER A 58 4.84 13.13 -11.85
C SER A 58 3.68 12.14 -11.65
N GLY A 59 2.91 12.25 -10.56
CA GLY A 59 1.77 11.36 -10.28
C GLY A 59 2.11 9.99 -9.68
N LYS A 60 3.34 9.76 -9.17
CA LYS A 60 3.73 8.46 -8.57
C LYS A 60 2.79 7.98 -7.48
N SER A 61 2.43 8.88 -6.55
CA SER A 61 1.48 8.56 -5.49
C SER A 61 0.09 8.24 -6.06
N SER A 62 -0.35 8.97 -7.08
CA SER A 62 -1.61 8.71 -7.77
C SER A 62 -1.65 7.34 -8.43
N VAL A 63 -0.55 6.88 -9.02
CA VAL A 63 -0.45 5.52 -9.59
C VAL A 63 -0.60 4.46 -8.51
N LEU A 64 0.07 4.63 -7.36
CA LEU A 64 -0.05 3.70 -6.24
C LEU A 64 -1.47 3.71 -5.64
N GLU A 65 -2.08 4.87 -5.47
CA GLU A 65 -3.46 5.01 -5.00
C GLU A 65 -4.46 4.39 -5.99
N ALA A 66 -4.23 4.54 -7.31
CA ALA A 66 -5.04 3.91 -8.34
C ALA A 66 -4.89 2.38 -8.36
N LEU A 67 -3.72 1.84 -8.02
CA LEU A 67 -3.53 0.39 -7.85
C LEU A 67 -4.31 -0.13 -6.63
N VAL A 68 -4.31 0.61 -5.53
CA VAL A 68 -5.03 0.21 -4.30
C VAL A 68 -6.54 0.52 -4.37
N GLY A 69 -6.95 1.50 -5.17
CA GLY A 69 -8.32 2.01 -5.22
C GLY A 69 -8.71 2.84 -3.99
N ARG A 70 -7.74 3.35 -3.23
CA ARG A 70 -7.93 4.11 -1.99
C ARG A 70 -6.92 5.24 -1.91
N ASP A 71 -7.31 6.35 -1.30
CA ASP A 71 -6.40 7.44 -1.01
C ASP A 71 -5.73 7.23 0.36
N PHE A 72 -4.50 6.73 0.36
CA PHE A 72 -3.78 6.38 1.59
C PHE A 72 -2.39 7.00 1.68
N LEU A 73 -1.93 7.65 0.61
CA LEU A 73 -0.64 8.32 0.61
C LEU A 73 -0.78 9.77 1.06
N PRO A 74 0.21 10.30 1.79
CA PRO A 74 0.18 11.71 2.17
C PRO A 74 0.17 12.63 0.93
N ARG A 75 -0.57 13.74 0.99
CA ARG A 75 -0.69 14.76 -0.07
C ARG A 75 -0.13 16.12 0.37
N GLY A 76 0.55 16.84 -0.52
CA GLY A 76 1.07 18.19 -0.27
C GLY A 76 2.36 18.49 -1.03
N CYS A 77 2.66 19.79 -1.21
CA CYS A 77 3.85 20.30 -1.90
C CYS A 77 5.17 19.88 -1.23
N ASP A 78 5.18 19.74 0.09
CA ASP A 78 6.37 19.33 0.86
C ASP A 78 6.54 17.80 1.00
N ILE A 79 5.63 17.02 0.41
CA ILE A 79 5.60 15.57 0.57
C ILE A 79 6.38 14.92 -0.57
N CYS A 80 7.71 14.94 -0.45
CA CYS A 80 8.57 14.03 -1.19
C CYS A 80 8.57 12.66 -0.49
N THR A 81 8.38 11.58 -1.24
CA THR A 81 8.60 10.22 -0.74
C THR A 81 10.11 10.00 -0.54
N ARG A 82 10.67 10.52 0.56
CA ARG A 82 12.12 10.48 0.87
C ARG A 82 12.61 9.10 1.34
N ARG A 83 11.68 8.17 1.58
CA ARG A 83 11.95 6.76 1.91
C ARG A 83 11.26 5.88 0.86
N PRO A 84 11.92 4.82 0.35
CA PRO A 84 11.24 3.81 -0.44
C PRO A 84 10.03 3.26 0.34
N LEU A 85 8.84 3.37 -0.24
CA LEU A 85 7.65 2.71 0.29
C LEU A 85 7.54 1.34 -0.38
N VAL A 86 7.67 0.29 0.43
CA VAL A 86 7.38 -1.07 -0.02
C VAL A 86 5.92 -1.35 0.27
N LEU A 87 5.10 -1.44 -0.78
CA LEU A 87 3.69 -1.78 -0.69
C LEU A 87 3.51 -3.24 -1.06
N GLN A 88 3.06 -4.04 -0.11
CA GLN A 88 2.66 -5.43 -0.35
C GLN A 88 1.14 -5.49 -0.42
N LEU A 89 0.61 -5.94 -1.56
CA LEU A 89 -0.82 -6.14 -1.77
C LEU A 89 -1.14 -7.61 -1.62
N GLU A 90 -2.00 -7.94 -0.66
CA GLU A 90 -2.55 -9.28 -0.49
C GLU A 90 -4.00 -9.28 -0.95
N ASN A 91 -4.32 -10.16 -1.89
CA ASN A 91 -5.70 -10.37 -2.27
C ASN A 91 -6.36 -11.33 -1.29
N ARG A 92 -7.44 -10.89 -0.66
CA ARG A 92 -8.26 -11.67 0.27
C ARG A 92 -9.66 -11.84 -0.31
N PRO A 93 -10.42 -12.87 0.11
CA PRO A 93 -11.82 -13.04 -0.27
C PRO A 93 -12.60 -11.73 -0.08
N ALA A 94 -13.53 -11.42 -0.99
CA ALA A 94 -14.25 -10.15 -1.00
C ALA A 94 -15.10 -9.90 0.25
N GLU A 95 -15.38 -10.95 1.02
CA GLU A 95 -16.14 -10.94 2.27
C GLU A 95 -15.31 -10.42 3.45
N GLU A 96 -13.98 -10.40 3.33
CA GLU A 96 -13.09 -9.82 4.34
C GLU A 96 -13.00 -8.30 4.19
N ARG A 97 -13.14 -7.59 5.31
CA ARG A 97 -12.97 -6.14 5.36
C ARG A 97 -11.53 -5.77 5.02
N GLU A 98 -11.32 -4.81 4.12
CA GLU A 98 -9.99 -4.32 3.74
C GLU A 98 -9.27 -3.64 4.91
N TRP A 99 -7.97 -3.93 5.06
CA TRP A 99 -7.11 -3.34 6.08
C TRP A 99 -5.66 -3.21 5.60
N GLY A 100 -4.89 -2.38 6.28
CA GLY A 100 -3.43 -2.32 6.16
C GLY A 100 -2.74 -2.53 7.50
N GLU A 101 -1.48 -2.96 7.47
CA GLU A 101 -0.62 -3.13 8.63
C GLU A 101 0.77 -2.61 8.28
N PHE A 102 1.46 -2.07 9.29
CA PHE A 102 2.83 -1.60 9.13
C PHE A 102 3.80 -2.56 9.80
N ARG A 103 4.96 -2.80 9.16
CA ARG A 103 6.01 -3.65 9.72
C ARG A 103 6.50 -3.17 11.09
N HIS A 104 6.49 -1.85 11.36
CA HIS A 104 6.88 -1.29 12.66
C HIS A 104 5.77 -1.32 13.71
N LEU A 105 4.56 -1.79 13.36
CA LEU A 105 3.40 -1.95 14.25
C LEU A 105 2.76 -3.34 14.04
N PRO A 106 3.47 -4.43 14.36
CA PRO A 106 2.98 -5.79 14.10
C PRO A 106 1.68 -6.07 14.85
N GLY A 107 0.71 -6.67 14.18
CA GLY A 107 -0.60 -7.04 14.71
C GLY A 107 -1.61 -5.87 14.80
N LYS A 108 -1.20 -4.64 14.49
CA LYS A 108 -2.12 -3.49 14.45
C LYS A 108 -2.71 -3.31 13.06
N ARG A 109 -4.00 -3.67 12.91
CA ARG A 109 -4.75 -3.50 11.67
C ARG A 109 -5.41 -2.13 11.60
N PHE A 110 -5.20 -1.46 10.47
CA PHE A 110 -5.83 -0.18 10.14
C PHE A 110 -6.93 -0.41 9.10
N TYR A 111 -8.17 -0.17 9.48
CA TYR A 111 -9.35 -0.29 8.59
C TYR A 111 -9.76 1.03 7.94
N ASP A 112 -9.13 2.12 8.37
CA ASP A 112 -9.35 3.47 7.87
C ASP A 112 -8.07 3.97 7.18
N PHE A 113 -8.15 4.16 5.87
CA PHE A 113 -7.00 4.57 5.06
C PHE A 113 -6.52 6.00 5.37
N SER A 114 -7.34 6.82 6.04
CA SER A 114 -6.87 8.11 6.56
C SER A 114 -5.89 7.95 7.73
N GLN A 115 -6.05 6.90 8.54
CA GLN A 115 -5.13 6.56 9.63
C GLN A 115 -3.82 5.99 9.07
N ILE A 116 -3.89 5.17 8.02
CA ILE A 116 -2.71 4.70 7.27
C ILE A 116 -1.92 5.89 6.74
N ARG A 117 -2.60 6.87 6.14
CA ARG A 117 -1.97 8.10 5.66
C ARG A 117 -1.25 8.86 6.75
N ARG A 118 -1.92 9.05 7.90
CA ARG A 118 -1.35 9.76 9.04
C ARG A 118 -0.13 9.03 9.59
N GLU A 119 -0.21 7.71 9.75
CA GLU A 119 0.91 6.89 10.21
C GLU A 119 2.14 6.99 9.28
N ILE A 120 1.94 7.00 7.96
CA ILE A 120 3.03 7.21 6.99
C ILE A 120 3.69 8.58 7.20
N GLN A 121 2.90 9.62 7.49
CA GLN A 121 3.42 10.96 7.71
C GLN A 121 4.17 11.07 9.05
N ASP A 122 3.62 10.50 10.11
CA ASP A 122 4.19 10.54 11.46
C ASP A 122 5.50 9.75 11.52
N SER A 123 5.56 8.55 10.92
CA SER A 123 6.77 7.74 10.84
C SER A 123 7.91 8.47 10.11
N ARG A 124 7.60 9.27 9.09
CA ARG A 124 8.60 10.08 8.37
C ARG A 124 9.13 11.24 9.22
N GLU A 125 8.25 11.93 9.94
CA GLU A 125 8.66 13.03 10.82
C GLU A 125 9.53 12.54 11.96
N GLN A 126 9.22 11.36 12.52
CA GLN A 126 10.03 10.75 13.56
C GLN A 126 11.45 10.43 13.08
N ASP A 127 11.59 9.84 11.90
CA ASP A 127 12.90 9.54 11.31
C ASP A 127 13.68 10.81 10.97
N ARG A 128 12.99 11.85 10.50
CA ARG A 128 13.62 13.15 10.25
C ARG A 128 14.22 13.69 11.54
N LYS A 129 13.46 13.65 12.64
CA LYS A 129 13.92 14.10 13.96
C LYS A 129 15.09 13.25 14.48
N SER A 130 15.09 11.93 14.27
CA SER A 130 16.19 11.07 14.70
C SER A 130 17.46 11.26 13.85
N ASN A 131 17.33 11.46 12.54
CA ASN A 131 18.47 11.61 11.63
C ASN A 131 19.07 13.03 11.60
N LEU A 132 18.38 14.02 12.17
CA LEU A 132 18.90 15.39 12.24
C LEU A 132 19.90 15.64 13.38
N GLY A 133 20.23 14.63 14.21
CA GLY A 133 21.34 14.72 15.16
C GLY A 133 21.43 16.03 15.93
N ILE A 134 20.28 16.59 16.36
CA ILE A 134 20.25 17.90 17.03
C ILE A 134 20.97 17.71 18.37
N PRO A 135 22.16 18.29 18.59
CA PRO A 135 22.70 18.36 19.93
C PRO A 135 21.68 19.18 20.71
N ARG A 136 21.12 18.61 21.78
CA ARG A 136 20.39 19.42 22.75
C ARG A 136 21.39 20.42 23.28
N HIS A 137 21.39 21.62 22.70
CA HIS A 137 21.96 22.81 23.32
C HIS A 137 21.20 22.93 24.63
N LYS A 138 21.78 22.36 25.69
CA LYS A 138 21.36 22.66 27.04
C LYS A 138 21.73 24.12 27.21
N ASP A 139 20.73 24.96 27.40
CA ASP A 139 20.91 26.25 28.01
C ASP A 139 21.67 26.05 29.33
N LEU A 140 22.92 26.51 29.34
CA LEU A 140 23.70 27.08 30.44
C LEU A 140 25.07 27.51 29.90
#